data_AF-A0A9W4W5A6-F1
#
_entry.id   AF-A0A9W4W5A6-F1
#
_cell.length_a   1.000
_cell.length_b   1.000
_cell.length_c   1.000
_cell.angle_alpha   90.00
_cell.angle_beta   90.00
_cell.angle_gamma   90.00
#
_symmetry.space_group_name_H-M   'P 1'
#
loop_
_entity.id
_entity.type
_entity.pdbx_description
1 polymer ?
#
loop_
_entity_poly.entity_id
_entity_poly.type
_entity_poly.pdbx_seq_one_letter_code
_entity_poly.pdbx_strand_id
1 'polypeptide(L)'
;MPYAVKSTAPIDNMMKAAVVKRFGVPWSIEDVAAPNAESLDDHDILIKVAVASFCHTDIMVLNGVFHDKPSGLPGSHEASGTIVALGREAAKSFAVGDRIIAIGIRGPCGNCMDCNGPEEFQLSCKFNKGYAGISSPGAFAEYTVLDDRFAVKIPAELSFIKAAPLTCAGCTSWRAVKRAAVKPGGWLGVVGSGGGLGRISPVEQSSLI
;
A
#
# COMPACT_ATOMS: atom_id res chain seq x y z
N MET A 1 -3.28 22.37 -20.21
CA MET A 1 -2.00 21.94 -20.79
C MET A 1 -1.65 20.59 -20.17
N PRO A 2 -1.30 19.54 -20.93
CA PRO A 2 -0.80 18.32 -20.33
C PRO A 2 0.55 18.64 -19.68
N TYR A 3 0.59 18.67 -18.35
CA TYR A 3 1.83 18.89 -17.61
C TYR A 3 2.61 17.58 -17.61
N ALA A 4 3.90 17.65 -17.98
CA ALA A 4 4.73 16.47 -18.16
C ALA A 4 4.90 15.69 -16.85
N VAL A 5 4.47 14.43 -16.87
CA VAL A 5 4.81 13.43 -15.85
C VAL A 5 6.32 13.29 -15.81
N LYS A 6 6.92 13.43 -14.62
CA LYS A 6 8.35 13.17 -14.44
C LYS A 6 8.55 11.64 -14.42
N SER A 7 9.01 11.07 -15.53
CA SER A 7 9.41 9.65 -15.64
C SER A 7 10.90 9.56 -16.02
N THR A 8 11.62 8.59 -15.48
CA THR A 8 13.06 8.41 -15.74
C THR A 8 13.41 7.20 -16.63
N ALA A 9 12.44 6.35 -17.00
CA ALA A 9 12.67 5.24 -17.93
C ALA A 9 11.35 4.82 -18.63
N PRO A 10 11.41 4.30 -19.87
CA PRO A 10 10.26 3.65 -20.48
C PRO A 10 9.85 2.45 -19.62
N ILE A 11 8.60 2.45 -19.17
CA ILE A 11 7.99 1.26 -18.56
C ILE A 11 7.53 0.40 -19.75
N ASP A 12 7.89 -0.88 -19.75
CA ASP A 12 7.37 -1.81 -20.76
C ASP A 12 5.84 -1.80 -20.69
N ASN A 13 5.17 -1.89 -21.83
CA ASN A 13 3.71 -1.93 -21.89
C ASN A 13 3.14 -3.17 -21.18
N MET A 14 3.97 -4.21 -21.00
CA MET A 14 3.63 -5.43 -20.28
C MET A 14 4.52 -5.58 -19.04
N MET A 15 3.99 -6.24 -18.01
CA MET A 15 4.72 -6.62 -16.80
C MET A 15 4.26 -7.98 -16.30
N LYS A 16 5.12 -8.65 -15.51
CA LYS A 16 4.72 -9.82 -14.74
C LYS A 16 3.87 -9.43 -13.54
N ALA A 17 2.80 -10.18 -13.30
CA ALA A 17 2.00 -10.07 -12.10
C ALA A 17 1.46 -11.42 -11.65
N ALA A 18 1.29 -11.60 -10.34
CA ALA A 18 0.53 -12.70 -9.78
C ALA A 18 -0.94 -12.30 -9.70
N VAL A 19 -1.83 -13.06 -10.34
CA VAL A 19 -3.29 -12.82 -10.36
C VAL A 19 -4.10 -14.03 -9.94
N VAL A 20 -5.34 -13.81 -9.48
CA VAL A 20 -6.31 -14.88 -9.23
C VAL A 20 -7.15 -15.10 -10.49
N LYS A 21 -7.00 -16.27 -11.11
CA LYS A 21 -7.80 -16.67 -12.30
C LYS A 21 -9.07 -17.44 -11.94
N ARG A 22 -9.05 -18.12 -10.79
CA ARG A 22 -10.17 -18.89 -10.22
C ARG A 22 -10.04 -18.84 -8.71
N PHE A 23 -11.14 -18.79 -7.98
CA PHE A 23 -11.08 -18.81 -6.52
C PHE A 23 -10.58 -20.15 -5.99
N GLY A 24 -9.87 -20.12 -4.86
CA GLY A 24 -9.35 -21.30 -4.16
C GLY A 24 -8.23 -22.05 -4.89
N VAL A 25 -7.68 -21.52 -5.98
CA VAL A 25 -6.47 -22.06 -6.63
C VAL A 25 -5.29 -21.11 -6.50
N PRO A 26 -4.04 -21.61 -6.39
CA PRO A 26 -2.88 -20.74 -6.29
C PRO A 26 -2.84 -19.64 -7.35
N TRP A 27 -2.29 -18.48 -6.97
CA TRP A 27 -2.06 -17.34 -7.86
C TRP A 27 -1.23 -17.78 -9.08
N SER A 28 -1.60 -17.31 -10.27
CA SER A 28 -0.84 -17.55 -11.49
C SER A 28 -0.01 -16.32 -11.86
N ILE A 29 1.22 -16.55 -12.33
CA ILE A 29 2.09 -15.49 -12.86
C ILE A 29 1.74 -15.29 -14.33
N GLU A 30 1.27 -14.09 -14.67
CA GLU A 30 0.81 -13.72 -16.01
C GLU A 30 1.55 -12.49 -16.51
N ASP A 31 1.60 -12.32 -17.83
CA ASP A 31 1.92 -11.02 -18.44
C ASP A 31 0.65 -10.17 -18.50
N VAL A 32 0.67 -9.01 -17.86
CA VAL A 32 -0.45 -8.06 -17.81
C VAL A 32 0.01 -6.69 -18.29
N ALA A 33 -0.93 -5.82 -18.68
CA ALA A 33 -0.58 -4.44 -19.04
C ALA A 33 0.02 -3.71 -17.82
N ALA A 34 1.16 -3.06 -18.02
CA ALA A 34 1.75 -2.20 -17.00
C ALA A 34 0.97 -0.87 -16.90
N PRO A 35 1.01 -0.18 -15.74
CA PRO A 35 0.43 1.15 -15.61
C PRO A 35 1.10 2.14 -16.57
N ASN A 36 0.31 2.90 -17.32
CA ASN A 36 0.83 3.95 -18.18
C ASN A 36 1.17 5.20 -17.35
N ALA A 37 2.45 5.57 -17.35
CA ALA A 37 2.93 6.77 -16.65
C ALA A 37 2.27 8.06 -17.17
N GLU A 38 1.88 8.14 -18.44
CA GLU A 38 1.26 9.33 -19.03
C GLU A 38 -0.21 9.53 -18.61
N SER A 39 -0.84 8.50 -18.05
CA SER A 39 -2.25 8.53 -17.61
C SER A 39 -2.42 8.55 -16.10
N LEU A 40 -1.38 8.91 -15.35
CA LEU A 40 -1.45 9.03 -13.89
C LEU A 40 -2.36 10.19 -13.47
N ASP A 41 -3.17 9.96 -12.44
CA ASP A 41 -3.91 11.03 -11.79
C ASP A 41 -2.99 11.97 -11.00
N ASP A 42 -3.50 13.14 -10.63
CA ASP A 42 -2.73 14.18 -9.91
C ASP A 42 -2.04 13.68 -8.63
N HIS A 43 -2.65 12.76 -7.88
CA HIS A 43 -2.15 12.20 -6.62
C HIS A 43 -1.48 10.82 -6.77
N ASP A 44 -1.35 10.33 -7.99
CA ASP A 44 -0.80 8.99 -8.22
C ASP A 44 0.72 8.96 -8.02
N ILE A 45 1.19 7.90 -7.36
CA ILE A 45 2.59 7.50 -7.30
C ILE A 45 2.73 6.14 -7.99
N LEU A 46 3.42 6.09 -9.11
CA LEU A 46 3.79 4.83 -9.76
C LEU A 46 5.16 4.40 -9.24
N ILE A 47 5.21 3.22 -8.63
CA ILE A 47 6.45 2.62 -8.15
C ILE A 47 6.84 1.38 -8.96
N LYS A 48 8.15 1.17 -9.08
CA LYS A 48 8.70 -0.15 -9.32
C LYS A 48 8.71 -0.89 -7.98
N VAL A 49 7.97 -1.98 -7.89
CA VAL A 49 7.86 -2.78 -6.68
C VAL A 49 9.19 -3.50 -6.44
N ALA A 50 9.75 -3.33 -5.25
CA ALA A 50 10.93 -4.06 -4.82
C ALA A 50 10.53 -5.29 -3.98
N VAL A 51 9.55 -5.12 -3.09
CA VAL A 51 8.97 -6.20 -2.28
C VAL A 51 7.48 -5.95 -2.12
N ALA A 52 6.71 -7.02 -2.32
CA ALA A 52 5.32 -7.12 -1.92
C ALA A 52 5.19 -8.16 -0.82
N SER A 53 4.63 -7.76 0.32
CA SER A 53 4.35 -8.67 1.43
C SER A 53 2.99 -9.37 1.23
N PHE A 54 2.81 -10.50 1.92
CA PHE A 54 1.64 -11.36 1.83
C PHE A 54 1.02 -11.51 3.21
N CYS A 55 -0.28 -11.28 3.33
CA CYS A 55 -1.01 -11.52 4.57
C CYS A 55 -2.37 -12.18 4.33
N HIS A 56 -3.15 -12.35 5.40
CA HIS A 56 -4.41 -13.07 5.34
C HIS A 56 -5.44 -12.42 4.41
N THR A 57 -5.38 -11.09 4.23
CA THR A 57 -6.25 -10.39 3.28
C THR A 57 -6.06 -10.90 1.85
N ASP A 58 -4.85 -11.27 1.46
CA ASP A 58 -4.58 -11.83 0.13
C ASP A 58 -5.19 -13.23 -0.05
N ILE A 59 -5.29 -14.00 1.04
CA ILE A 59 -6.03 -15.27 1.07
C ILE A 59 -7.53 -15.01 0.94
N MET A 60 -8.05 -13.97 1.58
CA MET A 60 -9.46 -13.57 1.45
C MET A 60 -9.80 -13.17 0.00
N VAL A 61 -8.89 -12.44 -0.68
CA VAL A 61 -9.00 -12.14 -2.11
C VAL A 61 -9.02 -13.43 -2.94
N LEU A 62 -8.09 -14.34 -2.66
CA LEU A 62 -8.01 -15.65 -3.33
C LEU A 62 -9.29 -16.50 -3.14
N ASN A 63 -9.95 -16.39 -1.99
CA ASN A 63 -11.15 -17.15 -1.67
C ASN A 63 -12.46 -16.45 -2.07
N GLY A 64 -12.39 -15.29 -2.73
CA GLY A 64 -13.57 -14.58 -3.22
C GLY A 64 -14.39 -13.89 -2.12
N VAL A 65 -13.77 -13.49 -1.01
CA VAL A 65 -14.47 -12.80 0.09
C VAL A 65 -14.93 -11.39 -0.33
N PHE A 66 -14.20 -10.74 -1.24
CA PHE A 66 -14.45 -9.35 -1.64
C PHE A 66 -15.18 -9.19 -2.97
N HIS A 67 -15.26 -10.24 -3.79
CA HIS A 67 -15.79 -10.19 -5.15
C HIS A 67 -16.53 -11.48 -5.51
N ASP A 68 -17.61 -11.36 -6.28
CA ASP A 68 -18.38 -12.52 -6.76
C ASP A 68 -17.67 -13.33 -7.85
N LYS A 69 -16.62 -12.75 -8.45
CA LYS A 69 -15.78 -13.40 -9.47
C LYS A 69 -14.32 -12.94 -9.35
N PRO A 70 -13.33 -13.74 -9.78
CA PRO A 70 -11.93 -13.33 -9.75
C PRO A 70 -11.75 -12.03 -10.54
N SER A 71 -11.12 -11.03 -9.92
CA SER A 71 -10.91 -9.71 -10.53
C SER A 71 -9.87 -9.76 -11.65
N GLY A 72 -8.97 -10.75 -11.65
CA GLY A 72 -7.80 -10.80 -12.53
C GLY A 72 -6.78 -9.70 -12.24
N LEU A 73 -6.95 -8.95 -11.16
CA LEU A 73 -6.03 -7.90 -10.75
C LEU A 73 -4.84 -8.49 -9.96
N PRO A 74 -3.66 -7.86 -10.03
CA PRO A 74 -2.56 -8.18 -9.13
C PRO A 74 -2.96 -8.05 -7.66
N GLY A 75 -2.50 -8.98 -6.82
CA GLY A 75 -2.76 -9.00 -5.37
C GLY A 75 -1.82 -8.14 -4.54
N SER A 76 -1.86 -8.31 -3.21
CA SER A 76 -1.08 -7.57 -2.21
C SER A 76 -1.41 -6.09 -2.09
N HIS A 77 -1.64 -5.67 -0.85
CA HIS A 77 -1.78 -4.27 -0.45
C HIS A 77 -0.56 -3.76 0.34
N GLU A 78 0.54 -4.53 0.32
CA GLU A 78 1.72 -4.29 1.14
C GLU A 78 2.95 -4.07 0.26
N ALA A 79 2.98 -2.91 -0.41
CA ALA A 79 4.04 -2.56 -1.35
C ALA A 79 5.19 -1.81 -0.68
N SER A 80 6.42 -2.13 -1.09
CA SER A 80 7.58 -1.27 -0.91
C SER A 80 8.40 -1.21 -2.19
N GLY A 81 8.88 -0.03 -2.55
CA GLY A 81 9.57 0.14 -3.82
C GLY A 81 10.07 1.56 -4.05
N THR A 82 10.45 1.82 -5.29
CA THR A 82 11.03 3.09 -5.71
C THR A 82 10.10 3.77 -6.70
N ILE A 83 9.88 5.06 -6.50
CA ILE A 83 9.07 5.88 -7.39
C ILE A 83 9.72 5.96 -8.78
N VAL A 84 8.95 5.70 -9.82
CA VAL A 84 9.37 5.81 -11.23
C VAL A 84 8.58 6.86 -12.01
N ALA A 85 7.36 7.19 -11.59
CA ALA A 85 6.57 8.29 -12.13
C ALA A 85 5.59 8.83 -11.09
N LEU A 86 5.18 10.10 -11.27
CA LEU A 86 4.37 10.85 -10.30
C LEU A 86 3.34 11.72 -10.99
N GLY A 87 2.15 11.80 -10.40
CA GLY A 87 1.16 12.83 -10.66
C GLY A 87 1.61 14.21 -10.21
N ARG A 88 0.90 15.24 -10.67
CA ARG A 88 1.25 16.66 -10.44
C ARG A 88 1.29 17.03 -8.95
N GLU A 89 0.28 16.61 -8.19
CA GLU A 89 0.17 16.92 -6.77
C GLU A 89 1.17 16.08 -5.96
N ALA A 90 1.33 14.80 -6.31
CA ALA A 90 2.34 13.92 -5.71
C ALA A 90 3.77 14.47 -5.84
N ALA A 91 4.10 15.09 -6.98
CA ALA A 91 5.41 15.69 -7.26
C ALA A 91 5.77 16.91 -6.38
N LYS A 92 4.84 17.39 -5.54
CA LYS A 92 5.13 18.46 -4.56
C LYS A 92 5.85 17.93 -3.31
N SER A 93 5.61 16.66 -2.96
CA SER A 93 6.15 16.03 -1.74
C SER A 93 7.14 14.91 -2.04
N PHE A 94 7.06 14.32 -3.24
CA PHE A 94 7.85 13.18 -3.67
C PHE A 94 8.66 13.46 -4.94
N ALA A 95 9.73 12.70 -5.13
CA ALA A 95 10.55 12.72 -6.32
C ALA A 95 10.76 11.30 -6.87
N VAL A 96 10.99 11.20 -8.18
CA VAL A 96 11.43 9.94 -8.79
C VAL A 96 12.74 9.50 -8.13
N GLY A 97 12.86 8.20 -7.82
CA GLY A 97 13.97 7.65 -7.06
C GLY A 97 13.73 7.58 -5.55
N ASP A 98 12.72 8.27 -5.02
CA ASP A 98 12.35 8.12 -3.60
C ASP A 98 11.94 6.67 -3.30
N ARG A 99 12.40 6.16 -2.16
CA ARG A 99 11.98 4.86 -1.61
C ARG A 99 10.72 5.08 -0.78
N ILE A 100 9.64 4.36 -1.07
CA ILE A 100 8.37 4.56 -0.36
C ILE A 100 7.68 3.25 0.01
N ILE A 101 6.76 3.38 0.97
CA ILE A 101 5.67 2.46 1.24
C ILE A 101 4.36 3.26 1.29
N ALA A 102 3.22 2.65 1.00
CA ALA A 102 1.92 3.33 1.13
C ALA A 102 0.82 2.39 1.62
N ILE A 103 -0.16 2.96 2.33
CA ILE A 103 -1.41 2.26 2.64
C ILE A 103 -2.24 2.17 1.35
N GLY A 104 -2.84 1.01 1.09
CA GLY A 104 -3.39 0.65 -0.22
C GLY A 104 -4.64 1.39 -0.71
N ILE A 105 -5.15 2.43 -0.04
CA ILE A 105 -6.31 3.18 -0.57
C ILE A 105 -5.90 3.98 -1.83
N ARG A 106 -6.72 3.93 -2.88
CA ARG A 106 -6.49 4.63 -4.15
C ARG A 106 -7.48 5.77 -4.35
N GLY A 107 -6.98 6.96 -4.67
CA GLY A 107 -7.79 8.08 -5.15
C GLY A 107 -9.02 8.43 -4.29
N PRO A 108 -8.93 8.54 -2.95
CA PRO A 108 -10.03 9.11 -2.17
C PRO A 108 -10.37 10.52 -2.68
N CYS A 109 -11.65 10.90 -2.62
CA CYS A 109 -12.14 12.14 -3.25
C CYS A 109 -11.61 13.43 -2.59
N GLY A 110 -11.11 13.35 -1.37
CA GLY A 110 -10.48 14.47 -0.65
C GLY A 110 -11.45 15.53 -0.11
N ASN A 111 -12.76 15.35 -0.26
CA ASN A 111 -13.74 16.37 0.12
C ASN A 111 -15.00 15.85 0.84
N CYS A 112 -15.21 14.53 0.93
CA CYS A 112 -16.34 13.97 1.66
C CYS A 112 -16.11 13.98 3.18
N MET A 113 -17.15 13.65 3.94
CA MET A 113 -17.08 13.55 5.40
C MET A 113 -15.99 12.60 5.89
N ASP A 114 -15.74 11.49 5.18
CA ASP A 114 -14.68 10.54 5.55
C ASP A 114 -13.29 11.16 5.34
N CYS A 115 -13.09 11.89 4.25
CA CYS A 115 -11.81 12.54 3.93
C CYS A 115 -11.53 13.74 4.84
N ASN A 116 -12.54 14.55 5.13
CA ASN A 116 -12.42 15.74 5.98
C ASN A 116 -12.63 15.45 7.47
N GLY A 117 -13.00 14.21 7.81
CA GLY A 117 -13.22 13.76 9.17
C GLY A 117 -11.92 13.46 9.93
N PRO A 118 -12.05 12.96 11.17
CA PRO A 118 -10.91 12.44 11.94
C PRO A 118 -10.09 11.40 11.15
N GLU A 119 -8.80 11.29 11.50
CA GLU A 119 -7.83 10.38 10.88
C GLU A 119 -8.38 8.94 10.70
N GLU A 120 -9.11 8.41 11.68
CA GLU A 120 -9.73 7.08 11.60
C GLU A 120 -10.75 6.87 10.47
N PHE A 121 -11.31 7.93 9.88
CA PHE A 121 -12.27 7.83 8.79
C PHE A 121 -11.63 7.95 7.41
N GLN A 122 -10.41 8.48 7.33
CA GLN A 122 -9.79 8.84 6.05
C GLN A 122 -9.50 7.63 5.14
N LEU A 123 -9.35 6.43 5.73
CA LEU A 123 -9.22 5.17 5.00
C LEU A 123 -10.57 4.56 4.55
N SER A 124 -11.70 5.21 4.85
CA SER A 124 -13.06 4.70 4.58
C SER A 124 -13.81 5.53 3.54
N CYS A 125 -13.12 6.40 2.79
CA CYS A 125 -13.72 7.24 1.75
C CYS A 125 -14.55 6.39 0.78
N LYS A 126 -15.88 6.56 0.78
CA LYS A 126 -16.78 5.78 -0.09
C LYS A 126 -16.61 6.05 -1.59
N PHE A 127 -15.96 7.17 -1.94
CA PHE A 127 -15.73 7.62 -3.31
C PHE A 127 -14.29 7.34 -3.78
N ASN A 128 -13.58 6.43 -3.12
CA ASN A 128 -12.23 6.01 -3.54
C ASN A 128 -12.27 5.22 -4.86
N LYS A 129 -11.12 5.14 -5.55
CA LYS A 129 -10.93 4.41 -6.80
C LYS A 129 -10.57 2.92 -6.60
N GLY A 130 -10.42 2.48 -5.35
CA GLY A 130 -10.19 1.10 -4.96
C GLY A 130 -9.23 0.98 -3.78
N TYR A 131 -9.00 -0.28 -3.40
CA TYR A 131 -7.93 -0.67 -2.49
C TYR A 131 -6.97 -1.59 -3.24
N ALA A 132 -5.68 -1.26 -3.23
CA ALA A 132 -4.62 -2.00 -3.89
C ALA A 132 -4.65 -3.46 -3.46
N GLY A 133 -4.56 -4.39 -4.42
CA GLY A 133 -4.59 -5.82 -4.16
C GLY A 133 -5.98 -6.40 -3.85
N ILE A 134 -7.00 -5.55 -3.71
CA ILE A 134 -8.39 -5.96 -3.44
C ILE A 134 -9.28 -5.57 -4.63
N SER A 135 -9.58 -4.27 -4.79
CA SER A 135 -10.46 -3.74 -5.84
C SER A 135 -9.73 -2.88 -6.89
N SER A 136 -8.41 -2.77 -6.77
CA SER A 136 -7.51 -2.14 -7.74
C SER A 136 -6.18 -2.93 -7.80
N PRO A 137 -5.37 -2.80 -8.88
CA PRO A 137 -4.09 -3.51 -9.00
C PRO A 137 -3.19 -3.32 -7.78
N GLY A 138 -2.71 -4.42 -7.21
CA GLY A 138 -1.84 -4.43 -6.04
C GLY A 138 -0.35 -4.59 -6.35
N ALA A 139 0.40 -4.95 -5.31
CA ALA A 139 1.86 -5.03 -5.32
C ALA A 139 2.44 -6.36 -5.82
N PHE A 140 1.64 -7.42 -6.01
CA PHE A 140 2.07 -8.64 -6.70
C PHE A 140 2.21 -8.42 -8.21
N ALA A 141 2.93 -7.39 -8.59
CA ALA A 141 3.26 -6.97 -9.94
C ALA A 141 4.59 -6.22 -9.92
N GLU A 142 5.28 -6.13 -11.05
CA GLU A 142 6.54 -5.38 -11.13
C GLU A 142 6.33 -3.87 -10.89
N TYR A 143 5.14 -3.35 -11.22
CA TYR A 143 4.76 -1.96 -11.00
C TYR A 143 3.36 -1.89 -10.41
N THR A 144 3.15 -0.89 -9.54
CA THR A 144 1.83 -0.59 -9.00
C THR A 144 1.68 0.90 -8.76
N VAL A 145 0.43 1.38 -8.82
CA VAL A 145 0.11 2.79 -8.58
C VAL A 145 -0.49 2.91 -7.18
N LEU A 146 -0.03 3.90 -6.40
CA LEU A 146 -0.43 4.19 -5.03
C LEU A 146 -0.86 5.67 -4.94
N ASP A 147 -1.36 6.10 -3.78
CA ASP A 147 -1.79 7.49 -3.55
C ASP A 147 -0.81 8.19 -2.60
N ASP A 148 -0.32 9.38 -3.00
CA ASP A 148 0.71 10.12 -2.28
C ASP A 148 0.28 10.52 -0.86
N ARG A 149 -1.01 10.77 -0.65
CA ARG A 149 -1.57 11.16 0.65
C ARG A 149 -1.47 10.07 1.70
N PHE A 150 -1.24 8.82 1.28
CA PHE A 150 -1.09 7.65 2.14
C PHE A 150 0.29 7.00 2.00
N ALA A 151 1.22 7.67 1.32
CA ALA A 151 2.59 7.23 1.13
C ALA A 151 3.55 7.90 2.12
N VAL A 152 4.61 7.18 2.50
CA VAL A 152 5.70 7.72 3.30
C VAL A 152 7.04 7.32 2.69
N LYS A 153 8.02 8.22 2.77
CA LYS A 153 9.40 7.92 2.39
C LYS A 153 10.03 7.02 3.45
N ILE A 154 10.76 6.01 3.02
CA ILE A 154 11.52 5.14 3.91
C ILE A 154 13.02 5.49 3.81
N PRO A 155 13.73 5.52 4.95
CA PRO A 155 15.16 5.82 4.96
C PRO A 155 15.97 4.68 4.30
N ALA A 156 17.21 4.96 3.91
CA ALA A 156 18.06 4.01 3.19
C ALA A 156 18.37 2.75 4.02
N GLU A 157 18.47 2.92 5.34
CA GLU A 157 18.77 1.89 6.33
C GLU A 157 17.61 0.90 6.50
N LEU A 158 16.37 1.32 6.19
CA LEU A 158 15.21 0.44 6.23
C LEU A 158 15.08 -0.30 4.89
N SER A 159 15.37 -1.61 4.91
CA SER A 159 15.23 -2.45 3.72
C SER A 159 13.77 -2.58 3.29
N PHE A 160 13.54 -2.73 1.98
CA PHE A 160 12.22 -2.97 1.40
C PHE A 160 11.51 -4.18 2.03
N ILE A 161 12.24 -5.27 2.28
CA ILE A 161 11.71 -6.49 2.94
C ILE A 161 11.11 -6.17 4.31
N LYS A 162 11.80 -5.36 5.12
CA LYS A 162 11.31 -4.96 6.44
C LYS A 162 10.21 -3.90 6.36
N ALA A 163 10.22 -3.08 5.31
CA ALA A 163 9.29 -1.96 5.13
C ALA A 163 7.90 -2.42 4.66
N ALA A 164 7.83 -3.37 3.72
CA ALA A 164 6.57 -3.82 3.11
C ALA A 164 5.46 -4.17 4.13
N PRO A 165 5.69 -5.01 5.17
CA PRO A 165 4.64 -5.36 6.13
C PRO A 165 4.23 -4.20 7.06
N LEU A 166 4.94 -3.06 7.06
CA LEU A 166 4.61 -1.92 7.91
C LEU A 166 3.33 -1.21 7.47
N THR A 167 2.92 -1.32 6.21
CA THR A 167 1.69 -0.68 5.71
C THR A 167 0.42 -1.45 6.06
N CYS A 168 0.55 -2.64 6.64
CA CYS A 168 -0.54 -3.44 7.17
C CYS A 168 -0.31 -3.75 8.65
N ALA A 169 0.47 -4.79 8.96
CA ALA A 169 0.67 -5.24 10.33
C ALA A 169 1.34 -4.16 11.22
N GLY A 170 2.30 -3.41 10.66
CA GLY A 170 2.98 -2.34 11.39
C GLY A 170 2.06 -1.18 11.77
N CYS A 171 1.37 -0.57 10.80
CA CYS A 171 0.47 0.55 11.07
C CYS A 171 -0.73 0.12 11.94
N THR A 172 -1.26 -1.09 11.74
CA THR A 172 -2.35 -1.66 12.54
C THR A 172 -1.94 -1.81 13.99
N SER A 173 -0.80 -2.46 14.24
CA SER A 173 -0.30 -2.65 15.61
C SER A 173 0.07 -1.32 16.27
N TRP A 174 0.74 -0.41 15.54
CA TRP A 174 1.06 0.92 16.05
C TRP A 174 -0.18 1.71 16.44
N ARG A 175 -1.22 1.69 15.62
CA ARG A 175 -2.49 2.36 15.93
C ARG A 175 -3.15 1.74 17.16
N ALA A 176 -3.11 0.42 17.32
CA ALA A 176 -3.61 -0.26 18.52
C ALA A 176 -2.86 0.20 19.79
N VAL A 177 -1.53 0.29 19.73
CA VAL A 177 -0.70 0.83 20.84
C VAL A 177 -1.07 2.28 21.16
N LYS A 178 -1.17 3.15 20.14
CA LYS A 178 -1.58 4.55 20.34
C LYS A 178 -2.96 4.66 20.98
N ARG A 179 -3.92 3.82 20.56
CA ARG A 179 -5.28 3.82 21.11
C ARG A 179 -5.38 3.23 22.51
N ALA A 180 -4.47 2.33 22.89
CA ALA A 180 -4.39 1.84 24.26
C ALA A 180 -4.03 2.95 25.26
N ALA A 181 -3.43 4.05 24.78
CA ALA A 181 -3.11 5.24 25.58
C ALA A 181 -2.36 4.93 26.89
N VAL A 182 -1.52 3.89 26.86
CA VAL A 182 -0.70 3.48 28.00
C VAL A 182 0.32 4.58 28.28
N LYS A 183 0.36 5.04 29.53
CA LYS A 183 1.31 6.07 29.96
C LYS A 183 2.72 5.50 30.08
N PRO A 184 3.79 6.33 29.94
CA PRO A 184 5.15 5.90 30.24
C PRO A 184 5.25 5.21 31.62
N GLY A 185 5.94 4.07 31.67
CA GLY A 185 6.03 3.21 32.86
C GLY A 185 4.81 2.32 33.12
N GLY A 186 3.76 2.43 32.30
CA GLY A 186 2.60 1.54 32.34
C GLY A 186 2.85 0.19 31.66
N TRP A 187 1.96 -0.77 31.94
CA TRP A 187 2.01 -2.12 31.35
C TRP A 187 1.10 -2.21 30.13
N LEU A 188 1.63 -2.75 29.03
CA LEU A 188 0.88 -3.08 27.82
C LEU A 188 0.93 -4.60 27.58
N GLY A 189 -0.22 -5.26 27.64
CA GLY A 189 -0.34 -6.67 27.32
C GLY A 189 -0.64 -6.88 25.84
N VAL A 190 0.19 -7.65 25.13
CA VAL A 190 -0.03 -8.05 23.74
C VAL A 190 -0.43 -9.53 23.69
N VAL A 191 -1.71 -9.81 23.45
CA VAL A 191 -2.21 -11.18 23.27
C VAL A 191 -1.81 -11.67 21.89
N GLY A 192 -1.09 -12.80 21.81
CA GLY A 192 -0.55 -13.33 20.55
C GLY A 192 0.77 -12.68 20.11
N SER A 193 1.62 -12.28 21.06
CA SER A 193 2.93 -11.62 20.81
C SER A 193 3.91 -12.42 19.94
N GLY A 194 3.74 -13.73 19.80
CA GLY A 194 4.52 -14.57 18.89
C GLY A 194 4.08 -14.55 17.43
N GLY A 195 2.87 -14.04 17.12
CA GLY A 195 2.33 -13.93 15.77
C GLY A 195 2.86 -12.72 15.00
N GLY A 196 2.50 -12.61 13.70
CA GLY A 196 2.99 -11.53 12.83
C GLY A 196 2.71 -10.12 13.36
N LEU A 197 1.43 -9.82 13.71
CA LEU A 197 1.05 -8.52 14.29
C LEU A 197 1.65 -8.30 15.68
N GLY A 198 1.65 -9.34 16.52
CA GLY A 198 2.14 -9.24 17.90
C GLY A 198 3.63 -8.94 17.95
N ARG A 199 4.43 -9.55 17.07
CA ARG A 199 5.88 -9.38 17.02
C ARG A 199 6.31 -8.02 16.47
N ILE A 200 5.55 -7.44 15.53
CA ILE A 200 5.83 -6.12 14.96
C ILE A 200 5.26 -4.98 15.81
N SER A 201 4.44 -5.30 16.82
CA SER A 201 3.89 -4.32 17.76
C SER A 201 5.05 -3.64 18.51
N PRO A 202 5.18 -2.31 18.45
CA PRO A 202 6.25 -1.61 19.14
C PRO A 202 5.95 -1.62 20.64
N VAL A 203 6.61 -2.54 21.34
CA VAL A 203 6.54 -2.70 22.79
C VAL A 203 7.59 -1.85 23.52
N GLU A 204 8.58 -1.31 22.82
CA GLU A 204 9.52 -0.31 23.34
C GLU A 204 9.19 1.08 22.76
N GLN A 205 8.54 1.93 23.57
CA GLN A 205 8.34 3.36 23.28
C GLN A 205 9.50 4.24 23.78
N SER A 206 10.57 3.67 24.34
CA SER A 206 11.55 4.38 25.18
C SER A 206 12.52 5.33 24.45
N SER A 207 12.43 5.49 23.12
CA SER A 207 13.42 6.30 22.37
C SER A 207 12.87 7.18 21.24
N LEU A 208 11.55 7.34 21.12
CA LEU A 208 10.92 8.13 20.03
C LEU A 208 9.91 9.18 20.51
N ILE A 209 10.02 9.64 21.76
CA ILE A 209 9.33 10.84 22.27
C ILE A 209 10.39 11.78 22.84
#